data_AF-A0ABD2YYA2-F1
#
_entry.id   AF-A0ABD2YYA2-F1
#
_cell.length_a   1.000
_cell.length_b   1.000
_cell.length_c   1.000
_cell.angle_alpha   90.00
_cell.angle_beta   90.00
_cell.angle_gamma   90.00
#
_symmetry.space_group_name_H-M   'P 1'
#
loop_
_entity.id
_entity.type
_entity.pdbx_description
1 polymer ?
#
loop_
_entity_poly.entity_id
_entity_poly.type
_entity_poly.pdbx_seq_one_letter_code
_entity_poly.pdbx_strand_id
1 'polypeptide(L)'
;MVGRDPSCSIQYGLLPAMKALISDKLFRHPNTDVKVSIVSCIHEVLRITAPKQPYEDETMKEILESTLTALEKLSFFSGCSYFKVLHILEMAKIKSPVILLDLGCNAIVTQRFQLLLNTIRFNHSHAPFSNMEEIMTLLIAESDEISLDLLKPLLSKSKIRWRMRQKYMTFFLGKLWLGFASHCWMMEKQRRGTMLTTN
;
A
#
# COMPACT_ATOMS: atom_id res chain seq x y z
N MET A 1 23.53 -35.90 4.60
CA MET A 1 23.23 -34.52 5.05
C MET A 1 22.03 -34.04 4.25
N VAL A 2 20.85 -33.98 4.86
CA VAL A 2 19.63 -33.46 4.21
C VAL A 2 19.84 -31.97 3.97
N GLY A 3 19.69 -31.52 2.73
CA GLY A 3 19.77 -30.10 2.38
C GLY A 3 18.71 -29.34 3.17
N ARG A 4 19.15 -28.48 4.10
CA ARG A 4 18.23 -27.55 4.77
C ARG A 4 17.85 -26.50 3.75
N ASP A 5 16.57 -26.40 3.43
CA ASP A 5 16.04 -25.25 2.72
C ASP A 5 16.24 -24.00 3.60
N PRO A 6 17.10 -23.03 3.20
CA PRO A 6 17.42 -21.86 4.01
C PRO A 6 16.18 -21.00 4.30
N SER A 7 15.18 -21.03 3.41
CA SER A 7 13.95 -20.26 3.57
C SER A 7 13.10 -20.78 4.74
N CYS A 8 13.07 -22.10 4.93
CA CYS A 8 12.26 -22.75 5.95
C CYS A 8 12.85 -22.54 7.35
N SER A 9 14.18 -22.67 7.51
CA SER A 9 14.85 -22.48 8.80
C SER A 9 14.77 -21.03 9.32
N ILE A 10 14.86 -20.04 8.43
CA ILE A 10 14.71 -18.63 8.78
C ILE A 10 13.28 -18.33 9.23
N GLN A 11 12.27 -18.85 8.52
CA GLN A 11 10.86 -18.67 8.91
C GLN A 11 10.55 -19.26 10.29
N TYR A 12 11.05 -20.47 10.58
CA TYR A 12 10.89 -21.06 11.92
C TYR A 12 11.59 -20.26 13.01
N GLY A 13 12.78 -19.71 12.72
CA GLY A 13 13.51 -18.86 13.66
C GLY A 13 12.80 -17.53 13.97
N LEU A 14 12.03 -16.99 13.02
CA LEU A 14 11.30 -15.73 13.18
C LEU A 14 9.97 -15.89 13.94
N LEU A 15 9.41 -17.10 13.99
CA LEU A 15 8.08 -17.34 14.56
C LEU A 15 7.87 -16.77 15.98
N PRO A 16 8.83 -16.89 16.93
CA PRO A 16 8.67 -16.28 18.25
C PRO A 16 8.57 -14.75 18.18
N ALA A 17 9.40 -14.11 17.36
CA ALA A 17 9.38 -12.66 17.18
C ALA A 17 8.08 -12.19 16.50
N MET A 18 7.63 -12.89 15.46
CA MET A 18 6.38 -12.62 14.77
C MET A 18 5.19 -12.64 15.73
N LYS A 19 5.08 -13.67 16.57
CA LYS A 19 4.02 -13.77 17.59
C LYS A 19 4.11 -12.66 18.63
N ALA A 20 5.32 -12.30 19.06
CA ALA A 20 5.51 -11.23 20.02
C ALA A 20 5.09 -9.86 19.45
N LEU A 21 5.47 -9.55 18.20
CA LEU A 21 5.19 -8.26 17.55
C LEU A 21 3.69 -7.95 17.44
N ILE A 22 2.85 -8.97 17.26
CA ILE A 22 1.38 -8.82 17.17
C ILE A 22 0.67 -9.00 18.52
N SER A 23 1.40 -9.25 19.61
CA SER A 23 0.78 -9.35 20.94
C SER A 23 0.22 -8.01 21.38
N ASP A 24 -0.93 -8.02 22.07
CA ASP A 24 -1.58 -6.80 22.57
C ASP A 24 -0.62 -5.89 23.37
N LYS A 25 0.27 -6.51 24.16
CA LYS A 25 1.25 -5.78 24.98
C LYS A 25 2.19 -4.89 24.17
N LEU A 26 2.58 -5.32 22.96
CA LEU A 26 3.47 -4.56 22.09
C LEU A 26 2.69 -3.76 21.05
N PHE A 27 1.74 -4.40 20.38
CA PHE A 27 1.03 -3.82 19.25
C PHE A 27 0.08 -2.69 19.68
N ARG A 28 -0.58 -2.84 20.83
CA ARG A 28 -1.49 -1.84 21.41
C ARG A 28 -0.84 -0.99 22.50
N HIS A 29 0.49 -0.89 22.48
CA HIS A 29 1.25 -0.13 23.47
C HIS A 29 0.84 1.36 23.47
N PRO A 30 0.69 2.02 24.63
CA PRO A 30 0.21 3.41 24.71
C PRO A 30 1.18 4.42 24.10
N ASN A 31 2.50 4.15 24.18
CA ASN A 31 3.51 5.03 23.59
C ASN A 31 3.56 4.89 22.06
N THR A 32 3.30 5.98 21.35
CA THR A 32 3.26 6.02 19.88
C THR A 32 4.62 5.73 19.21
N ASP A 33 5.75 6.10 19.82
CA ASP A 33 7.07 5.81 19.24
C ASP A 33 7.44 4.33 19.37
N VAL A 34 6.95 3.66 20.41
CA VAL A 34 7.02 2.21 20.53
C VAL A 34 6.19 1.57 19.40
N LYS A 35 4.95 2.01 19.19
CA LYS A 35 4.10 1.50 18.08
C LYS A 35 4.76 1.68 16.72
N VAL A 36 5.34 2.85 16.42
CA VAL A 36 6.10 3.08 15.18
C VAL A 36 7.26 2.09 15.04
N SER A 37 7.95 1.79 16.15
CA SER A 37 9.05 0.81 16.14
C SER A 37 8.55 -0.60 15.83
N ILE A 38 7.43 -1.01 16.45
CA ILE A 38 6.80 -2.32 16.19
C ILE A 38 6.35 -2.43 14.73
N VAL A 39 5.69 -1.41 14.19
CA VAL A 39 5.29 -1.38 12.78
C VAL A 39 6.50 -1.48 11.86
N SER A 40 7.60 -0.76 12.15
CA SER A 40 8.84 -0.87 11.38
C SER A 40 9.41 -2.29 11.39
N CYS A 41 9.40 -2.98 12.53
CA CYS A 41 9.83 -4.38 12.63
C CYS A 41 8.90 -5.33 11.86
N ILE A 42 7.59 -5.09 11.89
CA ILE A 42 6.61 -5.89 11.14
C ILE A 42 6.83 -5.74 9.62
N HIS A 43 7.18 -4.55 9.13
CA HIS A 43 7.52 -4.35 7.72
C HIS A 43 8.78 -5.11 7.30
N GLU A 44 9.76 -5.29 8.19
CA GLU A 44 10.90 -6.18 7.94
C GLU A 44 10.48 -7.65 7.89
N VAL A 45 9.60 -8.09 8.78
CA VAL A 45 9.03 -9.44 8.70
C VAL A 45 8.35 -9.65 7.34
N LEU A 46 7.49 -8.71 6.91
CA LEU A 46 6.81 -8.77 5.61
C LEU A 46 7.78 -8.87 4.43
N ARG A 47 8.93 -8.19 4.52
CA ARG A 47 10.01 -8.25 3.52
C ARG A 47 10.69 -9.62 3.54
N ILE A 48 11.05 -10.13 4.72
CA ILE A 48 11.80 -11.40 4.86
C ILE A 48 10.94 -12.61 4.51
N THR A 49 9.66 -12.62 4.89
CA THR A 49 8.76 -13.76 4.62
C THR A 49 8.20 -13.75 3.20
N ALA A 50 8.61 -12.79 2.36
CA ALA A 50 8.19 -12.72 0.98
C ALA A 50 8.49 -14.00 0.20
N PRO A 51 7.57 -14.43 -0.70
CA PRO A 51 6.31 -13.79 -1.10
C PRO A 51 5.12 -14.06 -0.15
N LYS A 52 5.25 -15.00 0.79
CA LYS A 52 4.15 -15.45 1.66
C LYS A 52 3.73 -14.39 2.68
N GLN A 53 2.42 -14.22 2.87
CA GLN A 53 1.86 -13.39 3.93
C GLN A 53 2.21 -13.99 5.31
N PRO A 54 2.81 -13.20 6.24
CA PRO A 54 3.26 -13.71 7.54
C PRO A 54 2.15 -13.87 8.58
N TYR A 55 1.02 -13.19 8.41
CA TYR A 55 -0.09 -13.15 9.37
C TYR A 55 -1.42 -13.40 8.67
N GLU A 56 -2.47 -13.73 9.42
CA GLU A 56 -3.83 -13.86 8.89
C GLU A 56 -4.40 -12.49 8.49
N ASP A 57 -5.39 -12.51 7.61
CA ASP A 57 -5.96 -11.31 6.98
C ASP A 57 -6.42 -10.26 7.98
N GLU A 58 -7.06 -10.65 9.08
CA GLU A 58 -7.54 -9.68 10.07
C GLU A 58 -6.42 -9.01 10.85
N THR A 59 -5.35 -9.76 11.15
CA THR A 59 -4.13 -9.18 11.73
C THR A 59 -3.45 -8.25 10.72
N MET A 60 -3.46 -8.62 9.44
CA MET A 60 -2.90 -7.76 8.39
C MET A 60 -3.68 -6.45 8.24
N LYS A 61 -5.01 -6.46 8.36
CA LYS A 61 -5.80 -5.22 8.38
C LYS A 61 -5.41 -4.30 9.52
N GLU A 62 -5.29 -4.82 10.74
CA GLU A 62 -4.84 -4.03 11.91
C GLU A 62 -3.41 -3.46 11.70
N ILE A 63 -2.52 -4.24 11.08
CA ILE A 63 -1.16 -3.80 10.72
C ILE A 63 -1.20 -2.67 9.67
N LEU A 64 -2.08 -2.76 8.68
CA LEU A 64 -2.23 -1.75 7.63
C LEU A 64 -2.78 -0.43 8.21
N GLU A 65 -3.75 -0.49 9.11
CA GLU A 65 -4.24 0.67 9.87
C GLU A 65 -3.15 1.29 10.73
N SER A 66 -2.42 0.46 11.49
CA SER A 66 -1.30 0.94 12.31
C SER A 66 -0.18 1.54 11.45
N THR A 67 0.03 1.02 10.25
CA THR A 67 0.97 1.60 9.27
C THR A 67 0.48 2.97 8.80
N LEU A 68 -0.81 3.12 8.52
CA LEU A 68 -1.39 4.42 8.15
C LEU A 68 -1.17 5.45 9.26
N THR A 69 -1.50 5.11 10.51
CA THR A 69 -1.26 5.97 11.68
C THR A 69 0.22 6.30 11.88
N ALA A 70 1.12 5.35 11.64
CA ALA A 70 2.56 5.61 11.72
C ALA A 70 3.01 6.62 10.64
N LEU A 71 2.44 6.54 9.43
CA LEU A 71 2.76 7.44 8.32
C LEU A 71 2.19 8.86 8.52
N GLU A 72 1.15 9.05 9.35
CA GLU A 72 0.66 10.40 9.71
C GLU A 72 1.78 11.26 10.30
N LYS A 73 2.74 10.61 10.95
CA LYS A 73 3.91 11.27 11.52
C LYS A 73 4.91 11.82 10.49
N LEU A 74 4.78 11.49 9.20
CA LEU A 74 5.59 12.10 8.14
C LEU A 74 5.41 13.62 8.05
N SER A 75 4.28 14.14 8.57
CA SER A 75 4.02 15.58 8.67
C SER A 75 4.93 16.29 9.69
N PHE A 76 5.48 15.55 10.67
CA PHE A 76 6.41 16.06 11.67
C PHE A 76 7.84 15.74 11.24
N PHE A 77 8.54 16.73 10.68
CA PHE A 77 9.92 16.63 10.16
C PHE A 77 11.00 16.42 11.24
N SER A 78 10.61 16.01 12.45
CA SER A 78 11.46 15.95 13.63
C SER A 78 10.90 14.95 14.64
N GLY A 79 11.79 14.23 15.34
CA GLY A 79 11.42 13.29 16.39
C GLY A 79 12.29 12.04 16.38
N CYS A 80 12.42 11.38 17.54
CA CYS A 80 13.26 10.19 17.71
C CYS A 80 12.83 9.01 16.84
N SER A 81 11.59 8.98 16.34
CA SER A 81 11.08 7.91 15.47
C SER A 81 11.04 8.27 13.99
N TYR A 82 11.45 9.47 13.57
CA TYR A 82 11.25 9.93 12.19
C TYR A 82 11.93 9.01 11.16
N PHE A 83 13.16 8.56 11.42
CA PHE A 83 13.86 7.61 10.55
C PHE A 83 13.12 6.27 10.41
N LYS A 84 12.42 5.82 11.46
CA LYS A 84 11.60 4.61 11.42
C LYS A 84 10.36 4.83 10.57
N VAL A 85 9.77 6.02 10.60
CA VAL A 85 8.65 6.37 9.70
C VAL A 85 9.11 6.40 8.24
N LEU A 86 10.30 6.94 7.96
CA LEU A 86 10.88 6.88 6.61
C LEU A 86 11.16 5.45 6.16
N HIS A 87 11.65 4.60 7.06
CA HIS A 87 11.85 3.18 6.79
C HIS A 87 10.53 2.46 6.51
N ILE A 88 9.49 2.71 7.32
CA ILE A 88 8.13 2.19 7.07
C ILE A 88 7.63 2.64 5.70
N LEU A 89 7.82 3.91 5.34
CA LEU A 89 7.42 4.43 4.03
C LEU A 89 8.15 3.71 2.88
N GLU A 90 9.45 3.49 3.02
CA GLU A 90 10.25 2.76 2.04
C GLU A 90 9.81 1.31 1.88
N MET A 91 9.51 0.62 2.98
CA MET A 91 9.05 -0.77 2.96
C MET A 91 7.60 -0.90 2.49
N ALA A 92 6.73 0.04 2.88
CA ALA A 92 5.33 0.05 2.50
C ALA A 92 5.17 0.04 0.98
N LYS A 93 6.07 0.68 0.24
CA LYS A 93 6.12 0.62 -1.23
C LYS A 93 6.12 -0.80 -1.80
N ILE A 94 6.88 -1.72 -1.22
CA ILE A 94 7.22 -2.99 -1.88
C ILE A 94 6.02 -3.94 -1.92
N LYS A 95 5.24 -4.00 -0.82
CA LYS A 95 4.20 -5.02 -0.65
C LYS A 95 2.87 -4.50 -0.15
N SER A 96 2.87 -3.35 0.51
CA SER A 96 1.66 -2.89 1.19
C SER A 96 0.53 -2.55 0.23
N PRO A 97 0.75 -1.96 -0.97
CA PRO A 97 -0.30 -1.73 -1.97
C PRO A 97 -1.03 -3.01 -2.38
N VAL A 98 -0.29 -4.07 -2.73
CA VAL A 98 -0.85 -5.34 -3.21
C VAL A 98 -1.69 -5.98 -2.11
N ILE A 99 -1.13 -6.17 -0.91
CA ILE A 99 -1.85 -6.74 0.25
C ILE A 99 -3.10 -5.91 0.58
N LEU A 100 -3.00 -4.59 0.52
CA LEU A 100 -4.12 -3.70 0.86
C LEU A 100 -5.29 -3.85 -0.14
N LEU A 101 -4.99 -4.07 -1.41
CA LEU A 101 -5.97 -4.28 -2.46
C LEU A 101 -6.55 -5.71 -2.41
N ASP A 102 -5.71 -6.73 -2.23
CA ASP A 102 -6.13 -8.14 -2.11
C ASP A 102 -7.11 -8.35 -0.95
N LEU A 103 -6.90 -7.63 0.16
CA LEU A 103 -7.78 -7.68 1.34
C LEU A 103 -9.05 -6.82 1.22
N GLY A 104 -9.24 -6.10 0.11
CA GLY A 104 -10.42 -5.26 -0.14
C GLY A 104 -10.53 -4.03 0.77
N CYS A 105 -9.41 -3.53 1.30
CA CYS A 105 -9.37 -2.45 2.29
C CYS A 105 -9.50 -1.03 1.68
N ASN A 106 -10.53 -0.81 0.85
CA ASN A 106 -10.73 0.40 0.05
C ASN A 106 -10.75 1.71 0.86
N ALA A 107 -11.27 1.68 2.08
CA ALA A 107 -11.25 2.84 2.98
C ALA A 107 -9.82 3.24 3.36
N ILE A 108 -8.98 2.27 3.74
CA ILE A 108 -7.57 2.48 4.09
C ILE A 108 -6.77 2.91 2.84
N VAL A 109 -7.06 2.35 1.66
CA VAL A 109 -6.48 2.79 0.38
C VAL A 109 -6.71 4.30 0.17
N THR A 110 -7.97 4.72 0.33
CA THR A 110 -8.38 6.12 0.16
C THR A 110 -7.71 7.03 1.17
N GLN A 111 -7.72 6.66 2.46
CA GLN A 111 -7.10 7.44 3.52
C GLN A 111 -5.59 7.56 3.31
N ARG A 112 -4.91 6.47 2.93
CA ARG A 112 -3.46 6.48 2.66
C ARG A 112 -3.13 7.39 1.50
N PHE A 113 -3.89 7.32 0.41
CA PHE A 113 -3.70 8.19 -0.75
C PHE A 113 -3.83 9.66 -0.36
N GLN A 114 -4.88 10.01 0.40
CA GLN A 114 -5.09 11.36 0.91
C GLN A 114 -3.97 11.83 1.84
N LEU A 115 -3.55 10.97 2.77
CA LEU A 115 -2.47 11.27 3.69
C LEU A 115 -1.18 11.61 2.94
N LEU A 116 -0.75 10.75 2.01
CA LEU A 116 0.49 10.97 1.27
C LEU A 116 0.41 12.22 0.41
N LEU A 117 -0.71 12.42 -0.27
CA LEU A 117 -0.96 13.60 -1.09
C LEU A 117 -0.92 14.91 -0.29
N ASN A 118 -1.46 14.92 0.93
CA ASN A 118 -1.40 16.07 1.84
C ASN A 118 -0.01 16.26 2.49
N THR A 119 0.74 15.18 2.63
CA THR A 119 2.08 15.17 3.25
C THR A 119 3.15 15.65 2.28
N ILE A 120 2.99 15.41 0.99
CA ILE A 120 3.94 15.85 -0.04
C ILE A 120 4.06 17.38 -0.02
N ARG A 121 5.27 17.85 0.30
CA ARG A 121 5.71 19.25 0.30
C ARG A 121 6.98 19.43 -0.54
N PHE A 122 7.24 20.65 -1.00
CA PHE A 122 8.41 20.99 -1.83
C PHE A 122 9.77 20.76 -1.16
N ASN A 123 9.82 20.69 0.17
CA ASN A 123 11.06 20.64 0.94
C ASN A 123 11.42 19.23 1.46
N HIS A 124 10.73 18.17 1.00
CA HIS A 124 11.16 16.81 1.33
C HIS A 124 12.47 16.48 0.61
N SER A 125 13.33 15.68 1.25
CA SER A 125 14.43 15.04 0.54
C SER A 125 13.88 14.13 -0.57
N HIS A 126 14.70 13.86 -1.59
CA HIS A 126 14.25 13.16 -2.80
C HIS A 126 13.66 11.77 -2.52
N ALA A 127 14.24 11.01 -1.58
CA ALA A 127 13.83 9.62 -1.34
C ALA A 127 12.42 9.47 -0.72
N PRO A 128 12.06 10.14 0.39
CA PRO A 128 10.68 10.11 0.92
C PRO A 128 9.65 10.57 -0.11
N PHE A 129 9.98 11.62 -0.87
CA PHE A 129 9.13 12.11 -1.94
C PHE A 129 8.87 11.04 -3.00
N SER A 130 9.94 10.39 -3.50
CA SER A 130 9.84 9.32 -4.49
C SER A 130 9.05 8.13 -3.98
N ASN A 131 9.27 7.71 -2.73
CA ASN A 131 8.56 6.58 -2.14
C ASN A 131 7.04 6.86 -2.00
N MET A 132 6.66 8.09 -1.60
CA MET A 132 5.24 8.48 -1.57
C MET A 132 4.62 8.47 -2.97
N GLU A 133 5.34 8.98 -3.97
CA GLU A 133 4.89 8.99 -5.37
C GLU A 133 4.70 7.56 -5.90
N GLU A 134 5.62 6.67 -5.59
CA GLU A 134 5.59 5.28 -6.02
C GLU A 134 4.46 4.50 -5.38
N ILE A 135 4.23 4.65 -4.05
CA ILE A 135 3.09 4.03 -3.37
C ILE A 135 1.76 4.45 -3.99
N MET A 136 1.56 5.75 -4.22
CA MET A 136 0.33 6.25 -4.83
C MET A 136 0.15 5.75 -6.27
N THR A 137 1.25 5.63 -7.01
CA THR A 137 1.23 5.06 -8.37
C THR A 137 0.83 3.58 -8.31
N LEU A 138 1.40 2.78 -7.41
CA LEU A 138 1.09 1.36 -7.24
C LEU A 138 -0.37 1.13 -6.82
N LEU A 139 -0.90 1.94 -5.89
CA LEU A 139 -2.31 1.83 -5.49
C LEU A 139 -3.28 2.05 -6.67
N ILE A 140 -2.95 2.95 -7.60
CA ILE A 140 -3.75 3.14 -8.81
C ILE A 140 -3.45 2.06 -9.83
N ALA A 141 -2.20 1.60 -9.97
CA ALA A 141 -1.75 0.64 -10.97
C ALA A 141 -2.26 -0.78 -10.72
N GLU A 142 -2.41 -1.17 -9.45
CA GLU A 142 -2.85 -2.50 -9.05
C GLU A 142 -4.37 -2.58 -8.82
N SER A 143 -5.09 -1.45 -8.74
CA SER A 143 -6.55 -1.48 -8.55
C SER A 143 -7.29 -1.89 -9.83
N ASP A 144 -8.23 -2.82 -9.73
CA ASP A 144 -9.14 -3.18 -10.82
C ASP A 144 -10.09 -2.03 -11.18
N GLU A 145 -10.70 -1.43 -10.15
CA GLU A 145 -11.55 -0.24 -10.27
C GLU A 145 -11.00 0.89 -9.39
N ILE A 146 -10.88 2.08 -9.96
CA ILE A 146 -10.38 3.23 -9.22
C ILE A 146 -11.58 3.95 -8.59
N SER A 147 -11.65 3.93 -7.26
CA SER A 147 -12.70 4.64 -6.51
C SER A 147 -12.68 6.14 -6.81
N LEU A 148 -13.87 6.74 -7.01
CA LEU A 148 -14.03 8.20 -7.13
C LEU A 148 -13.52 8.95 -5.90
N ASP A 149 -13.45 8.30 -4.74
CA ASP A 149 -12.91 8.91 -3.52
C ASP A 149 -11.39 9.12 -3.58
N LEU A 150 -10.67 8.35 -4.41
CA LEU A 150 -9.25 8.57 -4.72
C LEU A 150 -9.05 9.78 -5.65
N LEU A 151 -10.06 10.14 -6.44
CA LEU A 151 -10.02 11.26 -7.37
C LEU A 151 -10.33 12.60 -6.72
N LYS A 152 -11.24 12.63 -5.73
CA LYS A 152 -11.65 13.87 -5.05
C LYS A 152 -10.45 14.73 -4.59
N PRO A 153 -9.39 14.16 -3.97
CA PRO A 153 -8.22 14.95 -3.58
C PRO A 153 -7.46 15.52 -4.77
N LEU A 154 -7.32 14.77 -5.87
CA LEU A 154 -6.64 15.20 -7.10
C LEU A 154 -7.40 16.32 -7.82
N LEU A 155 -8.73 16.29 -7.76
CA LEU A 155 -9.63 17.27 -8.40
C LEU A 155 -9.88 18.52 -7.55
N SER A 156 -9.68 18.45 -6.23
CA SER A 156 -9.78 19.60 -5.32
C SER A 156 -8.83 20.74 -5.74
N LYS A 157 -9.01 21.99 -5.30
CA LYS A 157 -8.12 23.14 -5.67
C LYS A 157 -6.86 23.27 -4.77
N SER A 158 -6.40 22.20 -4.13
CA SER A 158 -5.23 22.22 -3.25
C SER A 158 -3.90 22.40 -4.00
N LYS A 159 -2.83 22.89 -3.34
CA LYS A 159 -1.48 23.07 -3.90
C LYS A 159 -0.75 21.73 -4.17
N ILE A 160 -1.35 20.85 -4.96
CA ILE A 160 -0.65 19.66 -5.48
C ILE A 160 0.21 20.11 -6.64
N ARG A 161 1.48 19.67 -6.68
CA ARG A 161 2.40 19.92 -7.80
C ARG A 161 1.69 19.62 -9.12
N TRP A 162 1.57 20.60 -10.03
CA TRP A 162 0.90 20.43 -11.33
C TRP A 162 1.41 19.19 -12.10
N ARG A 163 2.72 18.91 -12.00
CA ARG A 163 3.33 17.69 -12.57
C ARG A 163 2.75 16.40 -11.98
N MET A 164 2.47 16.37 -10.67
CA MET A 164 1.82 15.22 -10.03
C MET A 164 0.36 15.12 -10.44
N ARG A 165 -0.40 16.23 -10.39
CA ARG A 165 -1.79 16.24 -10.87
C ARG A 165 -1.88 15.72 -12.30
N GLN A 166 -1.06 16.27 -13.20
CA GLN A 166 -1.04 15.85 -14.60
C GLN A 166 -0.68 14.38 -14.71
N LYS A 167 0.41 13.91 -14.08
CA LYS A 167 0.83 12.50 -14.12
C LYS A 167 -0.27 11.55 -13.66
N TYR A 168 -0.86 11.80 -12.48
CA TYR A 168 -1.91 10.94 -11.94
C TYR A 168 -3.20 11.03 -12.75
N MET A 169 -3.57 12.21 -13.24
CA MET A 169 -4.75 12.34 -14.10
C MET A 169 -4.55 11.64 -15.45
N THR A 170 -3.38 11.75 -16.08
CA THR A 170 -3.09 11.03 -17.33
C THR A 170 -3.07 9.51 -17.12
N PHE A 171 -2.48 9.06 -16.00
CA PHE A 171 -2.44 7.65 -15.65
C PHE A 171 -3.85 7.10 -15.37
N PHE A 172 -4.64 7.85 -14.62
CA PHE A 172 -6.04 7.55 -14.33
C PHE A 172 -6.90 7.45 -15.60
N LEU A 173 -6.84 8.48 -16.45
CA LEU A 173 -7.59 8.49 -17.71
C LEU A 173 -7.18 7.34 -18.63
N GLY A 174 -5.88 6.99 -18.65
CA GLY A 174 -5.36 5.84 -19.37
C GLY A 174 -5.96 4.51 -18.87
N LYS A 175 -5.99 4.30 -17.54
CA LYS A 175 -6.63 3.12 -16.95
C LYS A 175 -8.13 3.05 -17.23
N LEU A 176 -8.83 4.17 -17.08
CA LEU A 176 -10.27 4.23 -17.36
C LEU A 176 -10.56 3.87 -18.83
N TRP A 177 -9.76 4.41 -19.76
CA TRP A 177 -9.88 4.10 -21.18
C TRP A 177 -9.61 2.62 -21.48
N LEU A 178 -8.59 2.02 -20.87
CA LEU A 178 -8.31 0.58 -21.00
C LEU A 178 -9.45 -0.28 -20.44
N GLY A 179 -10.05 0.11 -19.30
CA GLY A 179 -11.22 -0.56 -18.75
C GLY A 179 -12.41 -0.51 -19.70
N PHE A 180 -12.73 0.67 -20.25
CA PHE A 180 -13.79 0.82 -21.25
C PHE A 180 -13.52 0.03 -22.53
N ALA A 181 -12.28 0.03 -23.03
CA ALA A 181 -11.89 -0.74 -24.20
C ALA A 181 -12.05 -2.25 -23.96
N SER A 182 -11.66 -2.74 -22.78
CA SER A 182 -11.80 -4.15 -22.39
C SER A 182 -13.26 -4.57 -22.26
N HIS A 183 -14.09 -3.73 -21.63
CA HIS A 183 -15.53 -3.97 -21.52
C HIS A 183 -16.22 -3.97 -22.89
N CYS A 184 -15.93 -2.99 -23.75
CA CYS A 184 -16.44 -2.95 -25.12
C CYS A 184 -16.01 -4.19 -25.93
N TRP A 185 -14.75 -4.61 -25.83
CA TRP A 185 -14.25 -5.80 -26.50
C TRP A 185 -14.95 -7.08 -26.01
N MET A 186 -15.18 -7.20 -24.69
CA MET A 186 -15.92 -8.31 -24.09
C MET A 186 -17.37 -8.37 -24.59
N MET A 187 -18.07 -7.23 -24.65
CA MET A 187 -19.42 -7.13 -25.20
C MET A 187 -19.48 -7.49 -26.69
N GLU A 188 -18.49 -7.07 -27.48
CA GLU A 188 -18.36 -7.41 -28.90
C GLU A 188 -18.06 -8.90 -29.11
N LYS A 189 -17.32 -9.53 -28.18
CA LYS A 189 -17.06 -10.98 -28.20
C LYS A 189 -18.31 -11.78 -27.83
N GLN A 190 -19.07 -11.35 -26.82
CA GLN A 190 -20.33 -11.97 -26.43
C GLN A 190 -21.36 -11.92 -27.57
N ARG A 191 -21.49 -10.76 -28.24
CA ARG A 191 -22.38 -10.57 -29.40
C ARG A 191 -22.02 -11.52 -30.56
N ARG A 192 -20.71 -11.70 -30.82
CA ARG A 192 -20.21 -12.62 -31.87
C ARG A 192 -20.36 -14.09 -31.48
N GLY A 193 -20.25 -14.43 -30.20
CA GLY A 193 -20.47 -15.80 -29.69
C GLY A 193 -21.94 -16.22 -29.77
N THR A 194 -22.88 -15.34 -29.43
CA THR A 194 -24.32 -15.63 -29.51
C THR A 194 -24.84 -15.80 -30.93
N MET A 195 -24.18 -15.24 -31.94
CA MET A 195 -24.54 -15.45 -33.36
C MET A 195 -24.14 -16.83 -33.90
N LEU A 196 -23.23 -17.55 -33.22
CA LEU A 196 -22.73 -18.86 -33.65
C LEU A 196 -23.51 -20.05 -33.03
N THR A 197 -24.37 -19.81 -32.05
CA THR A 197 -25.18 -20.84 -31.36
C THR A 197 -26.66 -20.86 -31.78
N THR A 198 -27.05 -20.01 -32.75
CA THR A 198 -28.43 -19.90 -33.26
C THR A 198 -28.60 -20.47 -34.67
N ASN A 199 -27.84 -21.50 -35.03
CA ASN A 199 -28.05 -22.29 -36.26
C ASN A 199 -28.17 -23.77 -35.93
#